data_AF-A0A9D2FFB0-F1
#
_entry.id   AF-A0A9D2FFB0-F1
#
_cell.length_a   1.000
_cell.length_b   1.000
_cell.length_c   1.000
_cell.angle_alpha   90.00
_cell.angle_beta   90.00
_cell.angle_gamma   90.00
#
_symmetry.space_group_name_H-M   'P 1'
#
loop_
_entity.id
_entity.type
_entity.pdbx_description
1 polymer ?
#
loop_
_entity_poly.entity_id
_entity_poly.type
_entity_poly.pdbx_seq_one_letter_code
_entity_poly.pdbx_strand_id
1 'polypeptide(L)'
;MFYKVLTFAVSSFFAGIGGAIYAHYMTAMIPTNFDFNYSAELLSEVIIGGTGSLTGSIIGAAFLSALPELMRQFSTYRMLGYSVVLVLVMLFRPGGIFGRWEFSLSRLLAGAGKPRGGAPKAGAVPEKGV
;
A
#
# COMPACT_ATOMS: atom_id res chain seq x y z
N MET A 1 19.80 4.73 -8.76
CA MET A 1 19.51 5.51 -7.54
C MET A 1 18.35 6.50 -7.73
N PHE A 2 18.37 7.33 -8.78
CA PHE A 2 17.32 8.33 -9.06
C PHE A 2 15.88 7.79 -9.04
N TYR A 3 15.62 6.60 -9.59
CA TYR A 3 14.27 6.02 -9.61
C TYR A 3 13.68 5.75 -8.21
N LYS A 4 14.52 5.30 -7.26
CA LYS A 4 14.11 5.07 -5.86
C LYS A 4 13.81 6.39 -5.14
N VAL A 5 14.62 7.42 -5.39
CA VAL A 5 14.41 8.75 -4.79
C VAL A 5 13.17 9.42 -5.36
N LEU A 6 12.94 9.29 -6.67
CA LEU A 6 11.75 9.84 -7.32
C LEU A 6 10.46 9.18 -6.82
N THR A 7 10.43 7.85 -6.74
CA THR A 7 9.27 7.11 -6.21
C THR A 7 8.99 7.44 -4.74
N PHE A 8 10.04 7.61 -3.94
CA PHE A 8 9.91 8.08 -2.56
C PHE A 8 9.39 9.53 -2.48
N ALA A 9 9.96 10.45 -3.26
CA ALA A 9 9.56 11.86 -3.26
C ALA A 9 8.09 12.05 -3.67
N VAL A 10 7.65 11.34 -4.72
CA VAL A 10 6.25 11.37 -5.17
C VAL A 10 5.33 10.79 -4.09
N SER A 11 5.68 9.66 -3.49
CA SER A 11 4.87 9.05 -2.42
C SER A 11 4.73 9.97 -1.20
N SER A 12 5.85 10.56 -0.76
CA SER A 12 5.89 11.49 0.38
C SER A 12 5.13 12.79 0.12
N PHE A 13 5.09 13.27 -1.13
CA PHE A 13 4.30 14.43 -1.52
C PHE A 13 2.80 14.20 -1.31
N PHE A 14 2.27 13.07 -1.80
CA PHE A 14 0.86 12.70 -1.59
C PHE A 14 0.54 12.43 -0.12
N ALA A 15 1.44 11.76 0.61
CA ALA A 15 1.29 11.53 2.05
C ALA A 15 1.24 12.86 2.83
N GLY A 16 2.09 13.83 2.47
CA GLY A 16 2.12 15.16 3.09
C GLY A 16 0.86 15.98 2.83
N ILE A 17 0.33 15.96 1.59
CA ILE A 17 -0.94 16.64 1.25
C ILE A 17 -2.10 16.03 2.05
N GLY A 18 -2.21 14.70 2.10
CA GLY A 18 -3.24 14.02 2.87
C GLY A 18 -3.18 14.37 4.36
N GLY A 19 -1.97 14.38 4.94
CA GLY A 19 -1.74 14.79 6.31
C GLY A 19 -2.09 16.26 6.59
N ALA A 20 -1.77 17.18 5.67
CA ALA A 20 -2.11 18.59 5.81
C ALA A 20 -3.64 18.84 5.77
N ILE A 21 -4.36 18.14 4.87
CA ILE A 21 -5.82 18.20 4.81
C ILE A 21 -6.44 17.62 6.08
N TYR A 22 -5.94 16.47 6.56
CA TYR A 22 -6.41 15.84 7.79
C TYR A 22 -6.17 16.74 9.01
N ALA A 23 -5.00 17.40 9.08
CA ALA A 23 -4.68 18.34 10.15
C ALA A 23 -5.62 19.56 10.16
N HIS A 24 -5.97 20.06 8.97
CA HIS A 24 -6.94 21.14 8.83
C HIS A 24 -8.35 20.69 9.25
N TYR A 25 -8.76 19.48 8.89
CA TYR A 25 -10.06 18.92 9.27
C TYR A 25 -10.23 18.76 10.78
N MET A 26 -9.19 18.30 11.49
CA MET A 26 -9.28 18.11 12.94
C MET A 26 -9.33 19.42 13.72
N THR A 27 -8.91 20.56 13.16
CA THR A 27 -8.84 21.93 13.74
C THR A 27 -8.08 22.10 15.07
N ALA A 28 -7.94 21.05 15.87
CA ALA A 28 -7.18 20.97 17.11
C ALA A 28 -6.48 19.61 17.22
N MET A 29 -5.16 19.62 17.34
CA MET A 29 -4.34 18.42 17.58
C MET A 29 -4.40 18.08 19.08
N ILE A 30 -5.41 17.32 19.49
CA ILE A 30 -5.47 16.79 20.85
C ILE A 30 -4.59 15.53 20.89
N PRO A 31 -3.62 15.43 21.82
CA PRO A 31 -2.70 14.29 21.88
C PRO A 31 -3.40 12.93 22.01
N THR A 32 -4.63 12.91 22.51
CA THR A 32 -5.48 11.71 22.61
C THR A 32 -5.97 11.16 21.26
N ASN A 33 -5.82 11.90 20.16
CA ASN A 33 -6.14 11.40 18.82
C ASN A 33 -4.91 10.80 18.11
N PHE A 34 -3.71 11.06 18.64
CA PHE A 34 -2.43 10.60 18.08
C PHE A 34 -1.67 9.75 19.10
N ASP A 35 -2.39 8.85 19.76
CA ASP A 35 -1.78 7.89 20.66
C ASP A 35 -1.04 6.78 19.91
N PHE A 36 -0.15 6.09 20.62
CA PHE A 36 0.55 4.91 20.08
C PHE A 36 -0.41 3.86 19.50
N ASN A 37 -1.58 3.69 20.13
CA ASN A 37 -2.62 2.78 19.66
C ASN A 37 -3.12 3.14 18.26
N TYR A 38 -3.30 4.43 17.95
CA TYR A 38 -3.75 4.89 16.64
C TYR A 38 -2.69 4.61 15.56
N SER A 39 -1.40 4.80 15.87
CA SER A 39 -0.32 4.45 14.94
C SER A 39 -0.23 2.94 14.71
N ALA A 40 -0.40 2.13 15.76
CA ALA A 40 -0.42 0.67 15.65
C ALA A 40 -1.62 0.17 14.84
N GLU A 41 -2.77 0.84 14.95
CA GLU A 41 -3.98 0.57 14.16
C GLU A 41 -3.73 0.84 12.67
N LEU A 42 -3.21 2.02 12.32
CA LEU A 42 -2.82 2.37 10.94
C LEU A 42 -1.77 1.40 10.36
N LEU A 43 -0.80 0.96 11.16
CA LEU A 43 0.17 -0.05 10.74
C LEU A 43 -0.49 -1.41 10.51
N SER A 44 -1.41 -1.81 11.39
CA SER A 44 -2.12 -3.09 11.27
C SER A 44 -2.98 -3.15 10.00
N GLU A 45 -3.68 -2.06 9.67
CA GLU A 45 -4.43 -1.89 8.41
C GLU A 45 -3.56 -2.14 7.17
N VAL A 46 -2.37 -1.53 7.12
CA VAL A 46 -1.44 -1.66 5.99
C VAL A 46 -0.80 -3.06 5.93
N ILE A 47 -0.42 -3.63 7.07
CA ILE A 47 0.17 -4.96 7.17
C ILE A 47 -0.83 -6.03 6.71
N ILE A 48 -2.09 -5.90 7.13
CA ILE A 48 -3.18 -6.81 6.74
C ILE A 48 -3.55 -6.65 5.26
N GLY A 49 -3.47 -5.45 4.71
CA GLY A 49 -3.60 -5.25 3.27
C GLY A 49 -2.45 -5.84 2.44
N GLY A 50 -1.26 -5.94 3.04
CA GLY A 50 -0.05 -6.55 2.48
C GLY A 50 1.01 -5.50 2.09
N THR A 51 2.26 -5.70 2.53
CA THR A 51 3.37 -4.74 2.34
C THR A 51 3.89 -4.63 0.90
N GLY A 52 3.38 -5.46 -0.03
CA GLY A 52 3.81 -5.52 -1.43
C GLY A 52 2.75 -5.13 -2.47
N SER A 53 1.52 -4.78 -2.07
CA SER A 53 0.41 -4.49 -3.00
C SER A 53 -0.37 -3.26 -2.60
N LEU A 54 -0.28 -2.19 -3.42
CA LEU A 54 -1.01 -0.93 -3.19
C LEU A 54 -2.53 -1.15 -3.12
N THR A 55 -3.08 -1.97 -4.03
CA THR A 55 -4.53 -2.29 -4.05
C THR A 55 -4.95 -3.09 -2.83
N GLY A 56 -4.08 -4.00 -2.35
CA GLY A 56 -4.28 -4.76 -1.12
C GLY A 56 -4.28 -3.87 0.11
N SER A 57 -3.34 -2.93 0.22
CA SER A 57 -3.28 -1.94 1.31
C SER A 57 -4.53 -1.06 1.38
N ILE A 58 -5.02 -0.55 0.24
CA ILE A 58 -6.21 0.32 0.22
C ILE A 58 -7.47 -0.45 0.67
N ILE A 59 -7.68 -1.67 0.15
CA ILE A 59 -8.84 -2.48 0.52
C ILE A 59 -8.72 -2.97 1.97
N GLY A 60 -7.52 -3.35 2.41
CA GLY A 60 -7.22 -3.76 3.78
C GLY A 60 -7.53 -2.67 4.79
N ALA A 61 -7.04 -1.45 4.54
CA ALA A 61 -7.33 -0.29 5.36
C ALA A 61 -8.82 0.05 5.39
N ALA A 62 -9.50 0.08 4.23
CA ALA A 62 -10.93 0.33 4.18
C ALA A 62 -11.74 -0.73 4.95
N PHE A 63 -11.37 -2.01 4.85
CA PHE A 63 -12.05 -3.09 5.54
C PHE A 63 -11.84 -3.02 7.06
N LEU A 64 -10.60 -2.87 7.51
CA LEU A 64 -10.28 -2.79 8.94
C LEU A 64 -10.77 -1.50 9.59
N SER A 65 -10.87 -0.40 8.85
CA SER A 65 -11.43 0.86 9.35
C SER A 65 -12.97 0.85 9.40
N ALA A 66 -13.62 0.19 8.44
CA ALA A 66 -15.09 0.04 8.44
C ALA A 66 -15.59 -0.95 9.50
N LEU A 67 -14.78 -1.94 9.85
CA LEU A 67 -15.12 -2.97 10.84
C LEU A 67 -15.42 -2.40 12.26
N PRO A 68 -14.56 -1.57 12.89
CA PRO A 68 -14.87 -0.94 14.16
C PRO A 68 -16.02 0.06 14.04
N GLU A 69 -16.23 0.69 12.88
CA GLU A 69 -17.36 1.59 12.62
C GLU A 69 -18.70 0.83 12.57
N LEU A 70 -18.74 -0.37 12.00
CA LEU A 70 -19.91 -1.28 12.06
C LEU A 70 -20.14 -1.81 13.47
N MET A 71 -19.07 -2.12 14.19
CA MET A 71 -19.12 -2.53 15.60
C MET A 71 -19.43 -1.35 16.55
N ARG A 72 -19.49 -0.11 16.05
CA ARG A 72 -19.78 1.10 16.86
C ARG A 72 -21.12 1.01 17.59
N GLN A 73 -22.08 0.27 17.04
CA GLN A 73 -23.39 0.05 17.69
C GLN A 73 -23.33 -0.91 18.90
N PHE A 74 -22.28 -1.73 19.05
CA PHE A 74 -22.12 -2.73 20.12
C PHE A 74 -21.02 -2.33 21.14
N SER A 75 -21.02 -1.04 21.52
CA SER A 75 -20.05 -0.27 22.33
C SER A 75 -19.19 -1.04 23.35
N THR A 76 -19.75 -2.00 24.09
CA THR A 76 -19.06 -2.74 25.17
C THR A 76 -18.02 -3.77 24.65
N TYR A 77 -18.20 -4.34 23.46
CA TYR A 77 -17.31 -5.40 22.95
C TYR A 77 -16.23 -4.90 21.98
N ARG A 78 -16.13 -3.58 21.75
CA ARG A 78 -15.27 -2.98 20.72
C ARG A 78 -13.81 -3.45 20.74
N MET A 79 -13.15 -3.40 21.90
CA MET A 79 -11.73 -3.76 22.02
C MET A 79 -11.47 -5.28 21.91
N LEU A 80 -12.40 -6.10 22.39
CA LEU A 80 -12.29 -7.56 22.31
C LEU A 80 -12.64 -8.07 20.90
N GLY A 81 -13.68 -7.52 20.29
CA GLY A 81 -14.07 -7.85 18.92
C GLY A 81 -12.98 -7.47 17.92
N TYR A 82 -12.36 -6.30 18.09
CA TYR A 82 -11.28 -5.85 17.23
C TYR A 82 -10.09 -6.81 17.21
N SER A 83 -9.60 -7.22 18.39
CA SER A 83 -8.45 -8.14 18.48
C SER A 83 -8.78 -9.55 17.97
N VAL A 84 -9.98 -10.06 18.23
CA VAL A 84 -10.42 -11.36 17.70
C VAL A 84 -10.52 -11.32 16.18
N VAL A 85 -11.09 -10.28 15.59
CA VAL A 85 -11.18 -10.15 14.13
C VAL A 85 -9.79 -9.98 13.51
N LEU A 86 -8.90 -9.22 14.14
CA LEU A 86 -7.53 -9.03 13.67
C LEU A 86 -6.77 -10.37 13.63
N VAL A 87 -6.88 -11.18 14.70
CA VAL A 87 -6.31 -12.53 14.76
C VAL A 87 -6.95 -13.46 13.73
N LEU A 88 -8.28 -13.41 13.55
CA LEU A 88 -8.96 -14.19 12.52
C LEU A 88 -8.46 -13.82 11.11
N VAL A 89 -8.33 -12.53 10.80
CA VAL A 89 -7.83 -12.08 9.50
C VAL A 89 -6.38 -12.52 9.28
N MET A 90 -5.53 -12.44 10.31
CA MET A 90 -4.16 -12.97 10.27
C MET A 90 -4.13 -14.50 10.06
N LEU A 91 -5.06 -15.24 10.68
CA LEU A 91 -5.13 -16.70 10.59
C LEU A 91 -5.65 -17.17 9.22
N PHE A 92 -6.70 -16.53 8.70
CA PHE A 92 -7.31 -16.91 7.43
C PHE A 92 -6.49 -16.45 6.22
N ARG A 93 -5.76 -15.32 6.31
CA ARG A 93 -5.00 -14.76 5.18
C ARG A 93 -3.70 -14.05 5.63
N PRO A 94 -2.66 -14.81 6.03
CA PRO A 94 -1.37 -14.26 6.48
C PRO A 94 -0.58 -13.50 5.39
N GLY A 95 -0.99 -13.60 4.12
CA GLY A 95 -0.42 -12.85 2.99
C GLY A 95 -1.25 -11.64 2.53
N GLY A 96 -2.30 -11.28 3.28
CA GLY A 96 -3.20 -10.17 3.00
C GLY A 96 -4.46 -10.54 2.18
N ILE A 97 -5.45 -9.64 2.21
CA ILE A 97 -6.80 -9.86 1.63
C ILE A 97 -6.71 -10.20 0.13
N PHE A 98 -5.78 -9.58 -0.60
CA PHE A 98 -5.61 -9.76 -2.05
C PHE A 98 -4.20 -10.24 -2.47
N GLY A 99 -3.62 -11.22 -1.76
CA GLY A 99 -2.31 -11.83 -2.06
C GLY A 99 -2.11 -12.51 -3.43
N ARG A 100 -2.91 -12.18 -4.46
CA ARG A 100 -2.70 -12.64 -5.86
C ARG A 100 -3.29 -11.75 -6.96
N TRP A 101 -4.04 -10.68 -6.67
CA TRP A 101 -4.56 -9.78 -7.70
C TRP A 101 -3.81 -8.47 -7.66
N GLU A 102 -2.56 -8.49 -8.14
CA GLU A 102 -1.91 -7.27 -8.57
C GLU A 102 -2.68 -6.74 -9.77
N PHE A 103 -3.54 -5.73 -9.56
CA PHE A 103 -3.76 -4.74 -10.61
C PHE A 103 -2.43 -4.00 -10.74
N SER A 104 -1.50 -4.68 -11.40
CA SER A 104 -0.15 -4.20 -11.60
C SER A 104 -0.29 -2.94 -12.43
N LEU A 105 -0.24 -1.77 -11.77
CA LEU A 105 -0.02 -0.49 -12.45
C LEU A 105 1.21 -0.58 -13.36
N SER A 106 2.09 -1.57 -13.14
CA SER A 106 3.14 -1.98 -14.05
C SER A 106 2.64 -2.33 -15.46
N ARG A 107 1.42 -2.87 -15.67
CA ARG A 107 0.85 -3.05 -17.02
C ARG A 107 0.32 -1.75 -17.63
N LEU A 108 -0.22 -0.84 -16.82
CA LEU A 108 -0.71 0.45 -17.28
C LEU A 108 0.45 1.42 -17.59
N LEU A 109 1.52 1.36 -16.79
CA LEU A 109 2.73 2.17 -16.94
C LEU A 109 3.76 1.53 -17.90
N ALA A 110 3.78 0.20 -18.08
CA ALA A 110 4.55 -0.45 -19.14
C ALA A 110 4.04 -0.09 -20.55
N GLY A 111 2.80 0.38 -20.68
CA GLY A 111 2.28 0.95 -21.92
C GLY A 111 2.88 2.32 -22.26
N ALA A 112 3.40 3.06 -21.27
CA ALA A 112 3.88 4.43 -21.43
C ALA A 112 5.41 4.56 -21.61
N GLY A 113 6.16 3.46 -21.50
CA GLY A 113 7.62 3.48 -21.36
C GLY A 113 8.44 2.71 -22.39
N LYS A 114 7.91 2.42 -23.59
CA LYS A 114 8.69 1.76 -24.66
C LYS A 114 9.09 2.77 -25.76
N PRO A 115 10.20 3.52 -25.63
CA PRO A 115 10.84 4.09 -26.81
C PRO A 115 11.35 2.92 -27.68
N ARG A 116 10.75 2.78 -28.86
CA ARG A 116 11.28 1.97 -29.96
C ARG A 116 12.58 2.62 -30.43
N GLY A 117 13.70 1.90 -30.44
CA GLY A 117 14.93 2.41 -31.04
C GLY A 117 16.12 1.46 -30.96
N GLY A 118 16.23 0.56 -31.94
CA GLY A 118 17.48 0.06 -32.51
C GLY A 118 18.40 -0.82 -31.63
N ALA A 119 18.30 -2.15 -31.80
CA ALA A 119 19.38 -3.05 -31.40
C ALA A 119 20.56 -2.94 -32.40
N PRO A 120 21.82 -2.82 -31.95
CA PRO A 120 22.98 -2.95 -32.80
C PRO A 120 23.23 -4.45 -33.07
N LYS A 121 23.14 -4.89 -34.33
CA LYS A 121 23.61 -6.22 -34.72
C LYS A 121 25.14 -6.21 -34.78
N ALA A 122 25.76 -6.72 -33.72
CA ALA A 122 27.16 -7.08 -33.69
C ALA A 122 27.41 -8.35 -34.52
N GLY A 123 28.45 -8.27 -35.37
CA GLY A 123 29.40 -9.35 -35.62
C GLY A 123 28.89 -10.69 -36.13
N ALA A 124 28.92 -10.87 -37.44
CA ALA A 124 29.11 -12.19 -38.05
C ALA A 124 30.40 -12.16 -38.88
N VAL A 125 31.49 -12.65 -38.29
CA VAL A 125 32.68 -13.15 -39.00
C VAL A 125 32.99 -14.48 -38.31
N PRO A 126 32.97 -15.61 -39.05
CA PRO A 126 34.25 -16.08 -39.56
C PRO A 126 34.22 -16.78 -40.93
N GLU A 127 35.43 -16.84 -41.49
CA GLU A 127 35.99 -17.95 -42.28
C GLU A 127 35.57 -18.13 -43.76
N LYS A 128 36.42 -17.64 -44.65
CA LYS A 128 36.76 -18.34 -45.89
C LYS A 128 38.26 -18.26 -46.12
N GLY A 129 38.92 -19.42 -46.13
CA GLY A 129 40.17 -19.59 -46.86
C GLY A 129 39.87 -19.70 -48.35
N VAL A 130 40.61 -18.94 -49.15
CA VAL A 130 41.38 -19.30 -50.37
C VAL A 130 42.29 -18.10 -50.65
#